data_AF-A0A0A1T4M8-F1
#
_entry.id   AF-A0A0A1T4M8-F1
#
_cell.length_a   1.000
_cell.length_b   1.000
_cell.length_c   1.000
_cell.angle_alpha   90.00
_cell.angle_beta   90.00
_cell.angle_gamma   90.00
#
_symmetry.space_group_name_H-M   'P 1'
#
loop_
_entity.id
_entity.type
_entity.pdbx_description
1 polymer ?
#
loop_
_entity_poly.entity_id
_entity_poly.type
_entity_poly.pdbx_seq_one_letter_code
_entity_poly.pdbx_strand_id
1 'polypeptide(L)'
;MLLNKLLVVFAATAAALIPIEGGKPCGTELTDEDRQMSAWLSILPPVTSQENIVIDTYMHIIAESNSTEGGYVPKEEMEIQFKNLVKDYEKTGFTFALKDITWTVNEEWSNLNERSFTPQVKALRKGSYKTLNLFYVKFIKGAGGFCGYPKRNPSQNEILHNVCFNRLFILPNGRPGSLGKTTTHEVGH
;
A
#
# COMPACT_ATOMS: atom_id res chain seq x y z
N MET A 1 63.49 -8.12 -15.15
CA MET A 1 62.09 -8.04 -15.62
C MET A 1 61.68 -9.41 -16.11
N LEU A 2 60.77 -10.09 -15.42
CA LEU A 2 59.79 -11.04 -15.97
C LEU A 2 58.90 -11.51 -14.80
N LEU A 3 57.65 -11.05 -14.83
CA LEU A 3 56.63 -11.24 -13.79
C LEU A 3 56.10 -12.68 -13.78
N ASN A 4 55.92 -13.18 -12.57
CA ASN A 4 55.22 -14.41 -12.22
C ASN A 4 53.71 -14.25 -12.52
N LYS A 5 53.13 -15.06 -13.43
CA LYS A 5 51.68 -15.09 -13.68
C LYS A 5 51.04 -16.16 -12.80
N LEU A 6 50.41 -15.73 -11.71
CA LEU A 6 49.53 -16.56 -10.89
C LEU A 6 48.16 -16.68 -11.59
N LEU A 7 47.74 -17.89 -11.94
CA LEU A 7 46.40 -18.16 -12.48
C LEU A 7 45.42 -18.29 -11.29
N VAL A 8 44.45 -17.39 -11.17
CA VAL A 8 43.34 -17.50 -10.21
C VAL A 8 42.11 -17.99 -10.95
N VAL A 9 41.64 -19.20 -10.62
CA VAL A 9 40.38 -19.76 -11.12
C VAL A 9 39.27 -19.35 -10.14
N PHE A 10 38.35 -18.49 -10.58
CA PHE A 10 37.13 -18.18 -9.83
C PHE A 10 36.09 -19.28 -10.09
N ALA A 11 35.75 -20.04 -9.04
CA ALA A 11 34.59 -20.91 -9.04
C ALA A 11 33.32 -20.06 -8.81
N ALA A 12 32.48 -19.92 -9.83
CA ALA A 12 31.17 -19.31 -9.69
C ALA A 12 30.19 -20.35 -9.11
N THR A 13 29.89 -20.24 -7.82
CA THR A 13 28.77 -20.97 -7.22
C THR A 13 27.47 -20.32 -7.67
N ALA A 14 26.74 -20.96 -8.58
CA ALA A 14 25.39 -20.59 -8.93
C ALA A 14 24.47 -20.84 -7.72
N ALA A 15 23.99 -19.78 -7.10
CA ALA A 15 22.92 -19.87 -6.12
C ALA A 15 21.63 -20.28 -6.84
N ALA A 16 21.12 -21.47 -6.55
CA ALA A 16 19.84 -21.94 -7.05
C ALA A 16 18.73 -21.03 -6.49
N LEU A 17 18.05 -20.30 -7.38
CA LEU A 17 16.85 -19.56 -7.08
C LEU A 17 15.73 -20.57 -6.81
N ILE A 18 15.28 -20.65 -5.56
CA ILE A 18 14.04 -21.34 -5.22
C ILE A 18 12.90 -20.46 -5.74
N PRO A 19 12.05 -20.93 -6.66
CA PRO A 19 10.91 -20.17 -7.11
C PRO A 19 9.90 -20.08 -5.97
N ILE A 20 9.68 -18.86 -5.49
CA ILE A 20 8.59 -18.55 -4.56
C ILE A 20 7.30 -18.64 -5.37
N GLU A 21 6.39 -19.53 -5.01
CA GLU A 21 5.07 -19.63 -5.65
C GLU A 21 4.31 -18.29 -5.56
N GLY A 22 4.37 -17.51 -6.65
CA GLY A 22 3.18 -17.23 -7.46
C GLY A 22 2.12 -16.27 -6.91
N GLY A 23 2.49 -15.15 -6.28
CA GLY A 23 1.60 -14.00 -6.11
C GLY A 23 2.32 -12.71 -6.53
N LYS A 24 1.74 -11.91 -7.43
CA LYS A 24 2.34 -10.62 -7.82
C LYS A 24 2.39 -9.70 -6.58
N PRO A 25 3.55 -9.14 -6.20
CA PRO A 25 3.68 -8.28 -5.02
C PRO A 25 2.78 -7.03 -5.06
N CYS A 26 2.57 -6.47 -6.26
CA CYS A 26 1.45 -5.58 -6.60
C CYS A 26 0.63 -6.26 -7.71
N GLY A 27 -0.67 -6.44 -7.47
CA GLY A 27 -1.54 -7.27 -8.31
C GLY A 27 -2.15 -6.54 -9.51
N THR A 28 -1.55 -5.47 -10.02
CA THR A 28 -2.17 -4.67 -11.07
C THR A 28 -1.87 -5.23 -12.46
N GLU A 29 -2.93 -5.59 -13.18
CA GLU A 29 -2.94 -5.58 -14.64
C GLU A 29 -3.26 -4.16 -15.08
N LEU A 30 -2.68 -3.70 -16.20
CA LEU A 30 -3.00 -2.39 -16.75
C LEU A 30 -4.49 -2.30 -17.06
N THR A 31 -5.22 -1.52 -16.27
CA THR A 31 -6.66 -1.31 -16.42
C THR A 31 -6.96 -0.15 -17.37
N ASP A 32 -8.21 -0.05 -17.80
CA ASP A 32 -8.68 1.14 -18.54
C ASP A 32 -8.62 2.40 -17.68
N GLU A 33 -8.75 2.27 -16.35
CA GLU A 33 -8.58 3.37 -15.41
C GLU A 33 -7.14 3.87 -15.39
N ASP A 34 -6.14 2.97 -15.43
CA ASP A 34 -4.72 3.35 -15.51
C ASP A 34 -4.44 4.14 -16.81
N ARG A 35 -5.04 3.71 -17.93
CA ARG A 35 -4.90 4.40 -19.22
C ARG A 35 -5.55 5.78 -19.18
N GLN A 36 -6.74 5.89 -18.60
CA GLN A 36 -7.44 7.16 -18.42
C GLN A 36 -6.67 8.10 -17.52
N MET A 37 -6.11 7.59 -16.41
CA MET A 37 -5.27 8.37 -15.50
C MET A 37 -4.00 8.86 -16.19
N SER A 38 -3.32 8.00 -16.94
CA SER A 38 -2.14 8.39 -17.74
C SER A 38 -2.47 9.46 -18.78
N ALA A 39 -3.58 9.30 -19.51
CA ALA A 39 -4.05 10.31 -20.45
C ALA A 39 -4.39 11.63 -19.74
N TRP A 40 -5.00 11.57 -18.57
CA TRP A 40 -5.32 12.75 -17.76
C TRP A 40 -4.07 13.45 -17.25
N LEU A 41 -3.10 12.73 -16.69
CA LEU A 41 -1.83 13.29 -16.25
C LEU A 41 -1.07 13.97 -17.39
N SER A 42 -1.16 13.44 -18.61
CA SER A 42 -0.48 14.00 -19.79
C SER A 42 -0.98 15.38 -20.22
N ILE A 43 -2.22 15.75 -19.82
CA ILE A 43 -2.83 17.04 -20.15
C ILE A 43 -2.79 18.06 -19.00
N LEU A 44 -2.29 17.67 -17.82
CA LEU A 44 -2.14 18.58 -16.70
C LEU A 44 -0.96 19.53 -16.91
N PRO A 45 -1.08 20.81 -16.51
CA PRO A 45 0.07 21.70 -16.49
C PRO A 45 1.13 21.15 -15.52
N PRO A 46 2.43 21.42 -15.79
CA PRO A 46 3.48 21.11 -14.83
C PRO A 46 3.14 21.72 -13.47
N VAL A 47 3.37 20.98 -12.39
CA VAL A 47 3.20 21.50 -11.03
C VAL A 47 4.22 22.62 -10.84
N THR A 48 3.77 23.87 -10.86
CA THR A 48 4.63 25.07 -10.83
C THR A 48 4.85 25.63 -9.43
N SER A 49 4.09 25.17 -8.43
CA SER A 49 4.33 25.46 -7.01
C SER A 49 4.13 24.20 -6.18
N GLN A 50 5.18 23.82 -5.46
CA GLN A 50 5.13 22.73 -4.48
C GLN A 50 4.64 23.31 -3.16
N GLU A 51 3.34 23.58 -3.06
CA GLU A 51 2.75 23.78 -1.73
C GLU A 51 2.88 22.46 -0.96
N ASN A 52 3.31 22.53 0.29
CA ASN A 52 3.31 21.37 1.16
C ASN A 52 1.86 21.00 1.49
N ILE A 53 1.33 19.99 0.80
CA ILE A 53 -0.02 19.48 1.02
C ILE A 53 0.03 18.47 2.15
N VAL A 54 -0.64 18.78 3.25
CA VAL A 54 -0.80 17.87 4.39
C VAL A 54 -2.12 17.13 4.28
N ILE A 55 -2.07 15.80 4.19
CA ILE A 55 -3.23 14.94 4.05
C ILE A 55 -3.55 14.29 5.40
N ASP A 56 -4.69 14.64 5.97
CA ASP A 56 -5.22 13.94 7.15
C ASP A 56 -5.43 12.46 6.82
N THR A 57 -4.86 11.58 7.64
CA THR A 57 -4.77 10.14 7.39
C THR A 57 -5.28 9.33 8.56
N TYR A 58 -6.13 8.34 8.26
CA TYR A 58 -6.65 7.35 9.20
C TYR A 58 -6.19 5.95 8.80
N MET A 59 -5.81 5.14 9.79
CA MET A 59 -5.42 3.75 9.58
C MET A 59 -6.42 2.82 10.29
N HIS A 60 -7.10 1.99 9.52
CA HIS A 60 -8.11 1.06 9.99
C HIS A 60 -7.61 -0.37 9.83
N ILE A 61 -7.28 -1.02 10.95
CA ILE A 61 -6.85 -2.41 10.99
C ILE A 61 -8.10 -3.25 11.22
N ILE A 62 -8.39 -4.15 10.28
CA ILE A 62 -9.49 -5.11 10.39
C ILE A 62 -8.85 -6.49 10.56
N ALA A 63 -8.83 -6.96 11.80
CA ALA A 63 -8.30 -8.25 12.17
C ALA A 63 -9.42 -9.31 12.15
N GLU A 64 -9.05 -10.54 11.85
CA GLU A 64 -9.95 -11.70 11.95
C GLU A 64 -10.24 -12.06 13.42
N SER A 65 -9.24 -11.92 14.29
CA SER A 65 -9.33 -12.21 15.72
C SER A 65 -8.46 -11.25 16.52
N ASN A 66 -8.40 -11.42 17.84
CA ASN A 66 -7.49 -10.65 18.71
C ASN A 66 -6.06 -11.20 18.74
N SER A 67 -5.70 -12.18 17.90
CA SER A 67 -4.33 -12.70 17.84
C SER A 67 -3.51 -12.04 16.74
N THR A 68 -2.18 -12.05 16.88
CA THR A 68 -1.25 -11.56 15.86
C THR A 68 -1.43 -12.30 14.53
N GLU A 69 -1.65 -13.62 14.57
CA GLU A 69 -1.92 -14.46 13.40
C GLU A 69 -3.30 -14.16 12.77
N GLY A 70 -4.24 -13.67 13.57
CA GLY A 70 -5.51 -13.10 13.16
C GLY A 70 -5.39 -11.71 12.55
N GLY A 71 -4.20 -11.11 12.53
CA GLY A 71 -3.97 -9.77 12.00
C GLY A 71 -4.19 -8.64 13.03
N TYR A 72 -4.25 -8.95 14.32
CA TYR A 72 -4.27 -7.95 15.38
C TYR A 72 -2.86 -7.40 15.63
N VAL A 73 -2.40 -6.57 14.69
CA VAL A 73 -1.01 -6.07 14.67
C VAL A 73 -0.80 -5.01 15.75
N PRO A 74 0.36 -5.00 16.46
CA PRO A 74 0.68 -3.96 17.45
C PRO A 74 0.70 -2.55 16.86
N LYS A 75 0.38 -1.56 17.69
CA LYS A 75 0.34 -0.14 17.29
C LYS A 75 1.67 0.33 16.74
N GLU A 76 2.78 -0.10 17.34
CA GLU A 76 4.13 0.30 16.98
C GLU A 76 4.47 -0.07 15.53
N GLU A 77 3.99 -1.22 15.04
CA GLU A 77 4.19 -1.62 13.64
C GLU A 77 3.42 -0.74 12.66
N MET A 78 2.20 -0.34 13.03
CA MET A 78 1.41 0.57 12.22
C MET A 78 2.00 1.98 12.21
N GLU A 79 2.57 2.44 13.33
CA GLU A 79 3.31 3.70 13.39
C GLU A 79 4.59 3.66 12.54
N ILE A 80 5.30 2.54 12.50
CA ILE A 80 6.45 2.34 11.60
C ILE A 80 5.99 2.40 10.14
N GLN A 81 4.89 1.73 9.80
CA GLN A 81 4.32 1.78 8.45
C GLN A 81 3.95 3.20 8.04
N PHE A 82 3.32 3.96 8.94
CA PHE A 82 3.00 5.37 8.70
C PHE A 82 4.26 6.22 8.48
N LYS A 83 5.30 6.04 9.30
CA LYS A 83 6.59 6.73 9.13
C LYS A 83 7.24 6.40 7.79
N ASN A 84 7.14 5.16 7.32
CA ASN A 84 7.63 4.77 6.00
C ASN A 84 6.87 5.47 4.87
N LEU A 85 5.54 5.56 4.96
CA LEU A 85 4.73 6.30 3.99
C LEU A 85 5.13 7.79 3.95
N VAL A 86 5.24 8.45 5.10
CA VAL A 86 5.69 9.86 5.16
C VAL A 86 7.07 10.03 4.53
N LYS A 87 8.02 9.16 4.87
CA LYS A 87 9.38 9.20 4.35
C LYS A 87 9.43 9.05 2.83
N ASP A 88 8.64 8.13 2.29
CA ASP A 88 8.62 7.86 0.84
C ASP A 88 8.11 9.06 0.03
N TYR A 89 7.35 9.97 0.66
CA TYR A 89 6.78 11.15 0.01
C TYR A 89 7.55 12.47 0.28
N GLU A 90 8.65 12.47 1.06
CA GLU A 90 9.40 13.67 1.52
C GLU A 90 9.87 14.64 0.41
N LYS A 91 9.85 14.23 -0.87
CA LYS A 91 10.26 15.06 -2.02
C LYS A 91 9.16 15.32 -3.04
N THR A 92 7.95 14.86 -2.74
CA THR A 92 6.80 14.96 -3.65
C THR A 92 5.99 16.23 -3.44
N GLY A 93 6.14 16.90 -2.28
CA GLY A 93 5.31 18.04 -1.86
C GLY A 93 4.05 17.61 -1.11
N PHE A 94 3.82 16.31 -0.97
CA PHE A 94 2.79 15.74 -0.13
C PHE A 94 3.39 15.21 1.16
N THR A 95 2.64 15.35 2.24
CA THR A 95 2.91 14.69 3.53
C THR A 95 1.60 14.30 4.19
N PHE A 96 1.68 13.50 5.24
CA PHE A 96 0.51 12.91 5.89
C PHE A 96 0.49 13.28 7.38
N ALA A 97 -0.71 13.55 7.90
CA ALA A 97 -0.94 13.76 9.32
C ALA A 97 -1.77 12.59 9.86
N LEU A 98 -1.16 11.75 10.70
CA LEU A 98 -1.87 10.64 11.33
C LEU A 98 -2.87 11.16 12.36
N LYS A 99 -4.16 10.90 12.13
CA LYS A 99 -5.24 11.35 13.00
C LYS A 99 -5.66 10.31 14.02
N ASP A 100 -5.67 9.03 13.62
CA ASP A 100 -6.04 7.92 14.49
C ASP A 100 -5.61 6.58 13.87
N ILE A 101 -5.43 5.58 14.73
CA ILE A 101 -5.26 4.18 14.34
C ILE A 101 -6.33 3.38 15.09
N THR A 102 -7.17 2.65 14.36
CA THR A 102 -8.28 1.89 14.94
C THR A 102 -8.17 0.40 14.60
N TRP A 103 -8.53 -0.46 15.56
CA TRP A 103 -8.64 -1.89 15.36
C TRP A 103 -10.10 -2.32 15.40
N THR A 104 -10.50 -3.18 14.47
CA THR A 104 -11.82 -3.81 14.41
C THR A 104 -11.60 -5.31 14.25
N VAL A 105 -12.21 -6.12 15.12
CA VAL A 105 -12.20 -7.58 14.97
C VAL A 105 -13.46 -7.98 14.21
N ASN A 106 -13.27 -8.43 12.98
CA ASN A 106 -14.33 -8.90 12.10
C ASN A 106 -13.72 -9.82 11.02
N GLU A 107 -13.91 -11.12 11.16
CA GLU A 107 -13.41 -12.15 10.24
C GLU A 107 -13.84 -11.92 8.79
N GLU A 108 -15.13 -11.64 8.56
CA GLU A 108 -15.68 -11.41 7.22
C GLU A 108 -15.01 -10.20 6.56
N TRP A 109 -14.89 -9.08 7.28
CA TRP A 109 -14.31 -7.86 6.72
C TRP A 109 -12.80 -7.94 6.55
N SER A 110 -12.12 -8.82 7.30
CA SER A 110 -10.67 -9.04 7.20
C SER A 110 -10.28 -9.90 5.99
N ASN A 111 -11.25 -10.57 5.35
CA ASN A 111 -11.01 -11.47 4.23
C ASN A 111 -11.74 -11.02 2.96
N LEU A 112 -11.05 -10.24 2.12
CA LEU A 112 -11.57 -9.75 0.85
C LEU A 112 -11.42 -10.81 -0.25
N ASN A 113 -12.32 -11.79 -0.25
CA ASN A 113 -12.44 -12.79 -1.31
C ASN A 113 -12.92 -12.19 -2.64
N GLU A 114 -13.68 -11.11 -2.56
CA GLU A 114 -14.13 -10.29 -3.68
C GLU A 114 -13.90 -8.82 -3.32
N ARG A 115 -13.92 -7.91 -4.31
CA ARG A 115 -13.84 -6.46 -4.07
C ARG A 115 -15.15 -5.89 -3.49
N SER A 116 -15.87 -6.66 -2.67
CA SER A 116 -17.01 -6.19 -1.90
C SER A 116 -16.51 -5.72 -0.54
N PHE A 117 -16.33 -4.40 -0.40
CA PHE A 117 -15.80 -3.79 0.81
C PHE A 117 -16.65 -2.62 1.35
N THR A 118 -17.84 -2.44 0.78
CA THR A 118 -18.73 -1.33 1.13
C THR A 118 -19.16 -1.31 2.61
N PRO A 119 -19.52 -2.44 3.25
CA PRO A 119 -19.97 -2.42 4.65
C PRO A 119 -18.92 -1.83 5.62
N GLN A 120 -17.69 -2.33 5.57
CA GLN A 120 -16.59 -1.87 6.39
C GLN A 120 -16.19 -0.42 6.08
N VAL A 121 -16.21 -0.02 4.80
CA VAL A 121 -15.90 1.37 4.44
C VAL A 121 -16.97 2.33 4.95
N LYS A 122 -18.26 1.99 4.83
CA LYS A 122 -19.35 2.80 5.39
C LYS A 122 -19.26 2.91 6.92
N ALA A 123 -18.85 1.84 7.60
CA ALA A 123 -18.76 1.81 9.05
C ALA A 123 -17.56 2.58 9.60
N LEU A 124 -16.41 2.52 8.91
CA LEU A 124 -15.13 2.91 9.50
C LEU A 124 -14.49 4.16 8.87
N ARG A 125 -14.79 4.49 7.60
CA ARG A 125 -14.20 5.63 6.91
C ARG A 125 -14.45 6.92 7.69
N LYS A 126 -13.41 7.74 7.83
CA LYS A 126 -13.45 9.05 8.48
C LYS A 126 -13.12 10.18 7.50
N GLY A 127 -13.64 11.37 7.80
CA GLY A 127 -13.34 12.61 7.08
C GLY A 127 -14.06 12.77 5.73
N SER A 128 -13.48 13.59 4.86
CA SER A 128 -14.08 14.00 3.58
C SER A 128 -13.32 13.38 2.40
N TYR A 129 -13.63 13.77 1.16
CA TYR A 129 -12.87 13.33 -0.03
C TYR A 129 -11.39 13.76 -0.01
N LYS A 130 -11.01 14.72 0.84
CA LYS A 130 -9.62 15.15 1.04
C LYS A 130 -8.83 14.29 2.03
N THR A 131 -9.47 13.30 2.66
CA THR A 131 -8.90 12.51 3.75
C THR A 131 -8.49 11.13 3.26
N LEU A 132 -7.25 10.73 3.53
CA LEU A 132 -6.76 9.40 3.22
C LEU A 132 -7.22 8.40 4.27
N ASN A 133 -7.87 7.32 3.83
CA ASN A 133 -8.27 6.21 4.69
C ASN A 133 -7.56 4.94 4.21
N LEU A 134 -6.65 4.44 5.04
CA LEU A 134 -5.87 3.23 4.81
C LEU A 134 -6.48 2.08 5.59
N PHE A 135 -7.00 1.09 4.90
CA PHE A 135 -7.50 -0.15 5.47
C PHE A 135 -6.44 -1.23 5.37
N TYR A 136 -6.24 -1.95 6.47
CA TYR A 136 -5.34 -3.10 6.53
C TYR A 136 -6.14 -4.34 6.92
N VAL A 137 -6.09 -5.35 6.06
CA VAL A 137 -6.88 -6.59 6.19
C VAL A 137 -5.96 -7.80 6.11
N LYS A 138 -6.40 -8.97 6.58
CA LYS A 138 -5.57 -10.18 6.52
C LYS A 138 -5.39 -10.68 5.08
N PHE A 139 -6.47 -10.67 4.30
CA PHE A 139 -6.48 -11.24 2.96
C PHE A 139 -7.15 -10.34 1.92
N ILE A 140 -6.55 -10.31 0.74
CA ILE A 140 -7.11 -9.74 -0.48
C ILE A 140 -6.84 -10.74 -1.59
N LYS A 141 -7.88 -11.21 -2.28
CA LYS A 141 -7.74 -12.18 -3.37
C LYS A 141 -6.95 -11.57 -4.53
N GLY A 142 -5.84 -12.21 -4.89
CA GLY A 142 -5.06 -11.88 -6.09
C GLY A 142 -4.23 -10.59 -6.04
N ALA A 143 -4.16 -9.89 -4.90
CA ALA A 143 -3.44 -8.62 -4.79
C ALA A 143 -2.78 -8.42 -3.41
N GLY A 144 -1.74 -7.57 -3.37
CA GLY A 144 -1.14 -7.07 -2.11
C GLY A 144 -1.89 -5.87 -1.52
N GLY A 145 -2.55 -5.09 -2.38
CA GLY A 145 -3.35 -3.92 -2.05
C GLY A 145 -4.10 -3.41 -3.28
N PHE A 146 -4.89 -2.35 -3.09
CA PHE A 146 -5.50 -1.53 -4.14
C PHE A 146 -5.92 -0.17 -3.57
N CYS A 147 -5.92 0.88 -4.38
CA CYS A 147 -6.60 2.15 -4.09
C CYS A 147 -7.51 2.56 -5.25
N GLY A 148 -8.50 3.40 -4.96
CA GLY A 148 -9.29 4.04 -5.99
C GLY A 148 -8.61 5.30 -6.54
N TYR A 149 -8.63 5.48 -7.85
CA TYR A 149 -8.14 6.69 -8.50
C TYR A 149 -8.97 7.93 -8.15
N PRO A 150 -8.36 9.12 -8.06
CA PRO A 150 -9.09 10.36 -7.92
C PRO A 150 -9.94 10.65 -9.17
N LYS A 151 -11.12 11.22 -8.96
CA LYS A 151 -12.04 11.64 -10.03
C LYS A 151 -12.39 13.11 -9.86
N ARG A 152 -12.48 13.83 -10.98
CA ARG A 152 -13.01 15.19 -11.00
C ARG A 152 -14.52 15.13 -10.82
N ASN A 153 -15.05 15.83 -9.82
CA ASN A 153 -16.48 15.86 -9.47
C ASN A 153 -17.07 14.46 -9.20
N PRO A 154 -16.54 13.73 -8.20
CA PRO A 154 -16.99 12.38 -7.91
C PRO A 154 -18.42 12.39 -7.35
N SER A 155 -19.19 11.36 -7.67
CA SER A 155 -20.44 11.04 -6.98
C SER A 155 -20.17 10.68 -5.52
N GLN A 156 -21.21 10.71 -4.68
CA GLN A 156 -21.09 10.27 -3.29
C GLN A 156 -20.63 8.82 -3.15
N ASN A 157 -21.04 7.96 -4.08
CA ASN A 157 -20.59 6.58 -4.11
C ASN A 157 -19.09 6.47 -4.43
N GLU A 158 -18.58 7.28 -5.35
CA GLU A 158 -17.15 7.30 -5.68
C GLU A 158 -16.32 7.90 -4.53
N ILE A 159 -16.81 8.92 -3.84
CA ILE A 159 -16.17 9.47 -2.63
C ILE A 159 -16.05 8.39 -1.56
N LEU A 160 -17.15 7.66 -1.32
CA LEU A 160 -17.19 6.60 -0.31
C LEU A 160 -16.13 5.53 -0.59
N HIS A 161 -16.04 5.06 -1.83
CA HIS A 161 -15.15 3.97 -2.23
C HIS A 161 -13.72 4.42 -2.58
N ASN A 162 -13.42 5.72 -2.57
CA ASN A 162 -12.06 6.23 -2.74
C ASN A 162 -11.27 6.07 -1.43
N VAL A 163 -10.84 4.83 -1.21
CA VAL A 163 -10.05 4.37 -0.06
C VAL A 163 -8.97 3.42 -0.55
N CYS A 164 -8.05 3.08 0.34
CA CYS A 164 -6.93 2.20 0.06
C CYS A 164 -7.01 0.95 0.94
N PHE A 165 -6.90 -0.23 0.35
CA PHE A 165 -6.78 -1.50 1.06
C PHE A 165 -5.40 -2.09 0.88
N ASN A 166 -4.84 -2.61 1.96
CA ASN A 166 -3.53 -3.25 2.00
C ASN A 166 -3.63 -4.55 2.80
N ARG A 167 -2.89 -5.57 2.42
CA ARG A 167 -2.79 -6.79 3.23
C ARG A 167 -1.78 -6.60 4.36
N LEU A 168 -2.08 -7.07 5.57
CA LEU A 168 -1.19 -6.93 6.74
C LEU A 168 0.20 -7.57 6.56
N PHE A 169 0.33 -8.63 5.76
CA PHE A 169 1.63 -9.28 5.51
C PHE A 169 2.66 -8.41 4.74
N ILE A 170 2.22 -7.31 4.10
CA ILE A 170 3.12 -6.36 3.39
C ILE A 170 3.82 -5.41 4.35
N LEU A 171 3.37 -5.34 5.60
CA LEU A 171 4.00 -4.50 6.63
C LEU A 171 5.47 -4.91 6.82
N PRO A 172 6.36 -4.00 7.24
CA PRO A 172 7.79 -4.26 7.40
C PRO A 172 8.13 -5.51 8.22
N ASN A 173 7.27 -5.87 9.18
CA ASN A 173 7.42 -7.05 10.02
C ASN A 173 6.44 -8.19 9.69
N GLY A 174 5.56 -8.02 8.69
CA GLY A 174 4.49 -8.98 8.40
C GLY A 174 4.96 -10.28 7.72
N ARG A 175 6.00 -10.20 6.88
CA ARG A 175 6.70 -11.36 6.29
C ARG A 175 8.18 -11.01 6.13
N PRO A 176 9.12 -11.98 6.25
CA PRO A 176 10.52 -11.72 5.96
C PRO A 176 10.72 -11.05 4.59
N GLY A 177 11.38 -9.89 4.58
CA GLY A 177 11.65 -9.11 3.37
C GLY A 177 10.56 -8.13 2.96
N SER A 178 9.41 -8.08 3.65
CA SER A 178 8.41 -7.03 3.46
C SER A 178 8.97 -5.68 3.91
N LEU A 179 8.77 -4.63 3.11
CA LEU A 179 9.31 -3.28 3.38
C LEU A 179 8.22 -2.22 3.59
N GLY A 180 6.93 -2.61 3.56
CA GLY A 180 5.82 -1.67 3.65
C GLY A 180 5.56 -0.87 2.37
N LYS A 181 6.27 -1.15 1.26
CA LYS A 181 6.21 -0.33 0.04
C LYS A 181 4.93 -0.48 -0.77
N THR A 182 4.16 -1.54 -0.54
CA THR A 182 2.85 -1.69 -1.18
C THR A 182 1.95 -0.52 -0.79
N THR A 183 1.88 -0.10 0.47
CA THR A 183 1.06 1.08 0.85
C THR A 183 1.49 2.35 0.12
N THR A 184 2.79 2.57 -0.04
CA THR A 184 3.34 3.71 -0.79
C THR A 184 2.93 3.64 -2.27
N HIS A 185 2.99 2.44 -2.88
CA HIS A 185 2.51 2.22 -4.25
C HIS A 185 1.01 2.50 -4.37
N GLU A 186 0.21 1.93 -3.48
CA GLU A 186 -1.25 2.08 -3.53
C GLU A 186 -1.66 3.55 -3.35
N VAL A 187 -1.07 4.29 -2.40
CA VAL A 187 -1.33 5.74 -2.20
C VAL A 187 -0.85 6.59 -3.39
N GLY A 188 0.01 6.03 -4.25
CA GLY A 188 0.47 6.69 -5.47
C GLY A 188 -0.56 6.66 -6.60
N HIS A 189 -1.50 5.72 -6.59
CA HIS A 189 -2.65 5.69 -7.48
C HIS A 189 -3.66 6.79 -7.12
#